data_AF-A0A136NC03-F1
#
_entry.id   AF-A0A136NC03-F1
#
_cell.length_a   1.000
_cell.length_b   1.000
_cell.length_c   1.000
_cell.angle_alpha   90.00
_cell.angle_beta   90.00
_cell.angle_gamma   90.00
#
_symmetry.space_group_name_H-M   'P 1'
#
loop_
_entity.id
_entity.type
_entity.pdbx_description
1 polymer ?
#
loop_
_entity_poly.entity_id
_entity_poly.type
_entity_poly.pdbx_seq_one_letter_code
_entity_poly.pdbx_strand_id
1 'polypeptide(L)'
;MAKNQDFKELLKLLKEKKVKYLIVGGQAVNFYSRGKFTEDLDIWIEPTNKNAENIFLVLEKFGTGNLDIEISDFLKRDNIVQIGFPPMRIDIMTSIEGIDFNAAYKNKKKRISFWTQKSAIYFF
;
A
#
# COMPACT_ATOMS: atom_id res chain seq x y z
N MET A 1 17.88 -3.10 13.23
CA MET A 1 17.21 -4.23 12.53
C MET A 1 15.69 -4.29 12.78
N ALA A 2 15.01 -3.16 13.02
CA ALA A 2 13.54 -3.11 13.20
C ALA A 2 12.77 -2.39 12.06
N LYS A 3 13.47 -1.63 11.19
CA LYS A 3 12.88 -0.73 10.18
C LYS A 3 12.01 -1.38 9.09
N ASN A 4 11.91 -2.72 9.03
CA ASN A 4 11.23 -3.40 7.92
C ASN A 4 10.23 -4.48 8.36
N GLN A 5 9.90 -4.54 9.65
CA GLN A 5 8.94 -5.53 10.15
C GLN A 5 7.50 -5.04 9.94
N ASP A 6 7.26 -3.75 10.21
CA ASP A 6 5.94 -3.13 10.12
C ASP A 6 5.41 -3.11 8.68
N PHE A 7 6.25 -2.79 7.70
CA PHE A 7 5.86 -2.92 6.29
C PHE A 7 5.54 -4.36 5.89
N LYS A 8 6.31 -5.35 6.37
CA LYS A 8 6.00 -6.77 6.09
C LYS A 8 4.68 -7.18 6.72
N GLU A 9 4.41 -6.72 7.93
CA GLU A 9 3.17 -6.98 8.64
C GLU A 9 1.98 -6.35 7.93
N LEU A 10 2.06 -5.08 7.55
CA LEU A 10 1.04 -4.41 6.74
C LEU A 10 0.77 -5.18 5.44
N LEU A 11 1.82 -5.49 4.67
CA LEU A 11 1.68 -6.22 3.40
C LEU A 11 1.05 -7.62 3.60
N LYS A 12 1.36 -8.29 4.72
CA LYS A 12 0.74 -9.55 5.11
C LYS A 12 -0.74 -9.36 5.40
N LEU A 13 -1.11 -8.34 6.18
CA LEU A 13 -2.50 -8.02 6.50
C LEU A 13 -3.33 -7.64 5.27
N LEU A 14 -2.78 -6.82 4.36
CA LEU A 14 -3.41 -6.48 3.07
C LEU A 14 -3.75 -7.74 2.28
N LYS A 15 -2.82 -8.71 2.24
CA LYS A 15 -3.04 -9.98 1.56
C LYS A 15 -4.07 -10.85 2.28
N GLU A 16 -4.01 -10.95 3.60
CA GLU A 16 -4.97 -11.71 4.42
C GLU A 16 -6.40 -11.19 4.25
N LYS A 17 -6.57 -9.87 4.23
CA LYS A 17 -7.88 -9.20 4.06
C LYS A 17 -8.28 -9.03 2.59
N LYS A 18 -7.49 -9.57 1.65
CA LYS A 18 -7.76 -9.52 0.20
C LYS A 18 -7.97 -8.09 -0.32
N VAL A 19 -7.18 -7.14 0.19
CA VAL A 19 -7.13 -5.78 -0.35
C VAL A 19 -6.54 -5.83 -1.76
N LYS A 20 -7.20 -5.16 -2.70
CA LYS A 20 -6.66 -4.88 -4.03
C LYS A 20 -5.80 -3.64 -3.93
N TYR A 21 -4.49 -3.85 -4.01
CA TYR A 21 -3.51 -2.77 -3.93
C TYR A 21 -2.36 -2.97 -4.92
N LEU A 22 -1.65 -1.88 -5.20
CA LEU A 22 -0.40 -1.80 -5.94
C LEU A 22 0.61 -1.04 -5.08
N ILE A 23 1.84 -1.52 -5.01
CA ILE A 23 2.94 -0.71 -4.45
C ILE A 23 3.43 0.22 -5.57
N VAL A 24 3.49 1.51 -5.27
CA VAL A 24 3.87 2.58 -6.22
C VAL A 24 5.05 3.41 -5.67
N GLY A 25 5.39 4.53 -6.32
CA GLY A 25 6.38 5.49 -5.81
C GLY A 25 7.82 4.98 -5.77
N GLY A 26 8.62 5.53 -4.85
CA GLY A 26 10.07 5.26 -4.76
C GLY A 26 10.40 3.78 -4.52
N GLN A 27 9.53 3.05 -3.81
CA GLN A 27 9.64 1.60 -3.62
C GLN A 27 9.41 0.82 -4.93
N ALA A 28 8.49 1.28 -5.79
CA ALA A 28 8.33 0.72 -7.12
C ALA A 28 9.55 1.04 -8.01
N VAL A 29 10.20 2.19 -7.88
CA VAL A 29 11.44 2.49 -8.64
C VAL A 29 12.63 1.65 -8.14
N ASN A 30 12.75 1.44 -6.83
CA ASN A 30 13.72 0.51 -6.21
C ASN A 30 13.53 -0.96 -6.63
N PHE A 31 12.41 -1.30 -7.26
CA PHE A 31 12.23 -2.59 -7.94
C PHE A 31 13.28 -2.81 -9.05
N TYR A 32 13.81 -1.74 -9.67
CA TYR A 32 14.77 -1.77 -10.76
C TYR A 32 16.19 -1.31 -10.41
N SER A 33 16.38 -0.46 -9.38
CA SER A 33 17.71 -0.05 -8.92
C SER A 33 18.14 -0.91 -7.73
N ARG A 34 19.35 -1.48 -7.76
CA ARG A 34 19.98 -2.03 -6.56
C ARG A 34 20.32 -0.88 -5.60
N GLY A 35 19.36 -0.39 -4.83
CA GLY A 35 19.61 0.48 -3.68
C GLY A 35 18.79 1.76 -3.64
N LYS A 36 17.97 1.92 -2.61
CA LYS A 36 18.20 2.65 -1.35
C LYS A 36 16.98 2.33 -0.45
N PHE A 37 17.16 2.25 0.87
CA PHE A 37 15.99 2.17 1.76
C PHE A 37 15.19 3.46 1.60
N THR A 38 13.95 3.39 1.09
CA THR A 38 13.05 4.55 1.16
C THR A 38 12.50 4.64 2.57
N GLU A 39 12.20 5.86 2.97
CA GLU A 39 11.72 6.22 4.30
C GLU A 39 10.20 6.14 4.41
N ASP A 40 9.56 5.69 3.33
CA ASP A 40 8.12 5.62 3.10
C ASP A 40 7.72 4.38 2.25
N LEU A 41 6.44 4.03 2.34
CA LEU A 41 5.75 3.01 1.56
C LEU A 41 4.48 3.61 0.94
N ASP A 42 4.47 3.76 -0.38
CA ASP A 42 3.31 4.25 -1.12
C ASP A 42 2.47 3.09 -1.65
N ILE A 43 1.18 3.08 -1.32
CA ILE A 43 0.22 2.05 -1.70
C ILE A 43 -0.94 2.71 -2.42
N TRP A 44 -1.21 2.25 -3.65
CA TRP A 44 -2.41 2.63 -4.37
C TRP A 44 -3.46 1.52 -4.24
N ILE A 45 -4.67 1.86 -3.80
CA ILE A 45 -5.79 0.92 -3.64
C ILE A 45 -6.93 1.23 -4.62
N GLU A 46 -7.72 0.21 -4.97
CA GLU A 46 -8.95 0.42 -5.74
C GLU A 46 -10.01 1.13 -4.88
N PRO A 47 -10.58 2.27 -5.28
CA PRO A 47 -11.60 2.99 -4.51
C PRO A 47 -12.99 2.37 -4.69
N THR A 48 -13.20 1.19 -4.08
CA THR A 48 -14.50 0.50 -4.08
C THR A 48 -14.94 0.24 -2.64
N ASN A 49 -16.26 0.21 -2.39
CA ASN A 49 -16.83 -0.12 -1.08
C ASN A 49 -16.18 -1.35 -0.45
N LYS A 50 -16.04 -2.43 -1.25
CA LYS A 50 -15.48 -3.66 -0.70
C LYS A 50 -14.02 -3.53 -0.31
N ASN A 51 -13.25 -2.80 -1.10
CA ASN A 51 -11.82 -2.63 -0.83
C ASN A 51 -11.58 -1.63 0.31
N ALA A 52 -12.42 -0.60 0.43
CA ALA A 52 -12.47 0.36 1.52
C ALA A 52 -12.75 -0.31 2.87
N GLU A 53 -13.74 -1.22 2.93
CA GLU A 53 -13.98 -2.06 4.12
C GLU A 53 -12.76 -2.91 4.46
N ASN A 54 -12.15 -3.55 3.45
CA ASN A 54 -11.03 -4.46 3.67
C ASN A 54 -9.79 -3.71 4.18
N ILE A 55 -9.47 -2.54 3.63
CA ILE A 55 -8.34 -1.73 4.11
C ILE A 55 -8.62 -1.18 5.51
N PHE A 56 -9.84 -0.77 5.81
CA PHE A 56 -10.21 -0.32 7.16
C PHE A 56 -9.94 -1.42 8.21
N LEU A 57 -10.36 -2.66 7.93
CA LEU A 57 -10.06 -3.83 8.79
C LEU A 57 -8.56 -4.15 8.89
N VAL A 58 -7.76 -3.79 7.88
CA VAL A 58 -6.30 -3.90 7.94
C VAL A 58 -5.74 -2.86 8.91
N LEU A 59 -6.20 -1.61 8.83
CA LEU A 59 -5.72 -0.54 9.71
C LEU A 59 -6.08 -0.78 11.17
N GLU A 60 -7.31 -1.25 11.44
CA GLU A 60 -7.72 -1.65 12.79
C GLU A 60 -6.83 -2.76 13.36
N LYS A 61 -6.48 -3.76 12.54
CA LYS A 61 -5.61 -4.88 12.96
C LYS A 61 -4.13 -4.51 13.03
N PHE A 62 -3.68 -3.59 12.19
CA PHE A 62 -2.31 -3.11 12.15
C PHE A 62 -2.00 -2.21 13.36
N GLY A 63 -3.02 -1.56 13.93
CA GLY A 63 -2.89 -0.73 15.12
C GLY A 63 -2.47 0.69 14.79
N THR A 64 -3.19 1.36 13.89
CA THR A 64 -2.87 2.73 13.46
C THR A 64 -3.13 3.82 14.50
N GLY A 65 -3.57 3.48 15.72
CA GLY A 65 -3.96 4.45 16.76
C GLY A 65 -5.25 5.20 16.43
N ASN A 66 -5.60 6.19 17.27
CA ASN A 66 -6.72 7.11 17.06
C ASN A 66 -6.41 8.08 15.91
N LEU A 67 -6.39 7.58 14.67
CA LEU A 67 -6.51 8.42 13.50
C LEU A 67 -8.00 8.57 13.20
N ASP A 68 -8.47 9.79 12.96
CA ASP A 68 -9.83 10.08 12.48
C ASP A 68 -9.97 9.65 11.01
N ILE A 69 -9.74 8.36 10.74
CA ILE A 69 -9.85 7.73 9.42
C ILE A 69 -11.21 7.07 9.34
N GLU A 70 -11.94 7.37 8.27
CA GLU A 70 -13.21 6.74 7.97
C GLU A 70 -13.10 5.84 6.74
N ILE A 71 -14.02 4.89 6.61
CA ILE A 71 -14.17 4.09 5.37
C ILE A 71 -14.37 5.01 4.15
N SER A 72 -15.05 6.14 4.36
CA SER A 72 -15.35 7.13 3.31
C SER A 72 -14.09 7.72 2.66
N ASP A 73 -12.98 7.78 3.38
CA ASP A 73 -11.71 8.30 2.87
C ASP A 73 -11.10 7.42 1.78
N PHE A 74 -11.39 6.13 1.78
CA PHE A 74 -10.91 5.19 0.77
C PHE A 74 -11.83 5.12 -0.48
N LEU A 75 -12.92 5.88 -0.49
CA LEU A 75 -13.86 5.99 -1.61
C LEU A 75 -13.70 7.29 -2.38
N LYS A 76 -13.20 8.34 -1.73
CA LYS A 76 -12.93 9.64 -2.34
C LYS A 76 -11.80 9.47 -3.35
N ARG A 77 -12.05 9.89 -4.59
CA ARG A 77 -10.98 10.03 -5.60
C ARG A 77 -10.00 11.13 -5.15
N ASP A 78 -8.74 10.99 -5.54
CA ASP A 78 -7.68 11.98 -5.29
C ASP A 78 -7.43 12.22 -3.80
N ASN A 79 -7.58 11.14 -3.02
CA ASN A 79 -7.34 11.16 -1.59
C ASN A 79 -6.08 10.37 -1.21
N ILE A 80 -5.38 10.86 -0.19
CA ILE A 80 -4.19 10.24 0.39
C ILE A 80 -4.38 10.16 1.90
N VAL A 81 -4.38 8.94 2.44
CA VAL A 81 -4.38 8.69 3.88
C VAL A 81 -2.95 8.36 4.30
N GLN A 82 -2.34 9.28 5.07
CA GLN A 82 -1.00 9.10 5.59
C GLN A 82 -1.04 8.47 6.99
N ILE A 83 -0.17 7.48 7.22
CA ILE A 83 0.03 6.84 8.52
C ILE A 83 1.50 6.98 8.91
N GLY A 84 1.73 7.46 10.15
CA GLY A 84 3.07 7.62 10.71
C GLY A 84 3.87 8.77 10.11
N PHE A 85 5.19 8.71 10.28
CA PHE A 85 6.16 9.71 9.83
C PHE A 85 7.48 9.03 9.41
N PRO A 86 8.31 9.66 8.57
CA PRO A 86 9.61 9.10 8.17
C PRO A 86 10.49 8.72 9.39
N PRO A 87 11.22 7.59 9.37
CA PRO A 87 11.45 6.68 8.25
C PRO A 87 10.43 5.54 8.12
N MET A 88 9.23 5.70 8.70
CA MET A 88 8.17 4.71 8.74
C MET A 88 6.83 5.35 8.38
N ARG A 89 6.80 6.03 7.23
CA ARG A 89 5.58 6.63 6.67
C ARG A 89 4.91 5.65 5.71
N ILE A 90 3.59 5.59 5.73
CA ILE A 90 2.78 4.84 4.75
C ILE A 90 1.77 5.81 4.15
N ASP A 91 1.77 5.92 2.82
CA ASP A 91 0.83 6.76 2.09
C ASP A 91 -0.15 5.84 1.32
N ILE A 92 -1.44 5.89 1.66
CA ILE A 92 -2.48 5.11 0.99
C ILE A 92 -3.27 6.02 0.05
N MET A 93 -3.08 5.82 -1.24
CA MET A 93 -3.67 6.62 -2.32
C MET A 93 -4.89 5.91 -2.90
N THR A 94 -5.92 6.67 -3.28
CA THR A 94 -7.11 6.15 -3.97
C THR A 94 -7.11 6.39 -5.48
N SER A 95 -6.22 7.23 -5.98
CA SER A 95 -6.05 7.51 -7.41
C SER A 95 -4.62 7.92 -7.74
N ILE A 96 -4.29 7.81 -9.02
CA ILE A 96 -3.13 8.42 -9.65
C ILE A 96 -3.65 9.15 -10.89
N GLU A 97 -3.22 10.40 -11.06
CA GLU A 97 -3.67 11.23 -12.17
C GLU A 97 -3.34 10.58 -13.52
N GLY A 98 -4.35 10.51 -14.40
CA GLY A 98 -4.20 9.94 -15.74
C GLY A 98 -4.11 8.41 -15.81
N ILE A 99 -4.18 7.68 -14.69
CA ILE A 99 -4.04 6.21 -14.68
C ILE A 99 -5.28 5.54 -14.08
N ASP A 100 -5.89 4.61 -14.83
CA ASP A 100 -6.97 3.76 -14.32
C ASP A 100 -6.43 2.60 -13.47
N PHE A 101 -7.00 2.43 -12.26
CA PHE A 101 -6.56 1.37 -11.35
C PHE A 101 -6.72 -0.02 -11.96
N ASN A 102 -7.82 -0.28 -12.66
CA ASN A 102 -8.08 -1.62 -13.19
C ASN A 102 -7.17 -1.97 -14.35
N ALA A 103 -6.88 -1.02 -15.24
CA ALA A 103 -5.88 -1.14 -16.29
C ALA A 103 -4.48 -1.39 -15.69
N ALA A 104 -4.11 -0.64 -14.67
CA ALA A 104 -2.86 -0.81 -13.96
C ALA A 104 -2.77 -2.20 -13.27
N TYR A 105 -3.81 -2.57 -12.55
CA TYR A 105 -3.90 -3.81 -11.80
C TYR A 105 -3.85 -5.05 -12.69
N LYS A 106 -4.34 -4.98 -13.94
CA LYS A 106 -4.21 -6.07 -14.93
C LYS A 106 -2.75 -6.27 -15.37
N ASN A 107 -1.99 -5.18 -15.52
CA ASN A 107 -0.61 -5.20 -16.00
C ASN A 107 0.43 -5.34 -14.86
N LYS A 108 -0.02 -5.53 -13.61
CA LYS A 108 0.85 -5.68 -12.45
C LYS A 108 1.89 -6.80 -12.62
N LYS A 109 3.12 -6.55 -12.19
CA LYS A 109 4.17 -7.58 -12.10
C LYS A 109 4.22 -8.14 -10.69
N LYS A 110 4.18 -9.46 -10.57
CA LYS A 110 4.42 -10.17 -9.31
C LYS A 110 5.90 -10.50 -9.22
N ARG A 111 6.57 -10.07 -8.15
CA ARG A 111 7.93 -10.54 -7.82
C ARG A 111 7.96 -10.98 -6.37
N ILE A 112 8.67 -12.07 -6.10
CA ILE A 112 8.92 -12.51 -4.72
C ILE A 112 9.75 -11.41 -4.07
N SER A 113 9.20 -10.79 -3.02
CA SER A 113 9.96 -9.81 -2.27
C SER A 113 11.02 -10.55 -1.45
N PHE A 114 12.24 -10.02 -1.44
CA PHE A 114 13.33 -10.54 -0.60
C PHE A 114 12.97 -10.46 0.91
N TRP A 115 11.99 -9.62 1.25
CA TRP A 115 11.54 -9.31 2.60
C TRP A 115 10.53 -10.31 3.17
N THR A 116 9.65 -10.87 2.34
CA THR A 116 8.53 -11.71 2.79
C THR A 116 8.61 -13.17 2.33
N GLN A 117 9.58 -13.53 1.48
CA GLN A 117 9.59 -14.78 0.70
C GLN A 117 8.25 -15.08 0.00
N LYS A 118 7.42 -14.05 -0.23
CA LYS A 118 6.11 -14.11 -0.86
C LYS A 118 5.95 -12.98 -1.88
N SER A 119 5.05 -13.19 -2.84
CA SER A 119 4.79 -12.33 -3.97
C SER A 119 4.29 -10.95 -3.53
N ALA A 120 5.05 -9.89 -3.83
CA ALA A 120 4.59 -8.51 -3.79
C ALA A 120 4.18 -8.07 -5.21
N ILE A 121 3.20 -7.16 -5.26
CA ILE A 121 2.56 -6.69 -6.48
C ILE A 121 3.07 -5.28 -6.78
N TYR A 122 3.76 -5.12 -7.90
CA TYR A 122 4.32 -3.86 -8.35
C TYR A 122 3.66 -3.44 -9.66
N PHE A 123 3.49 -2.13 -9.84
CA PHE A 123 2.98 -1.56 -11.09
C PHE A 123 3.92 -0.44 -11.60
N PHE A 124 4.02 -0.34 -12.92
CA PHE A 124 4.62 0.75 -13.71
C PHE A 124 3.60 1.20 -14.74
#